data_AF-G7Y6Y4-F1
#
_entry.id   AF-G7Y6Y4-F1
#
_cell.length_a   1.000
_cell.length_b   1.000
_cell.length_c   1.000
_cell.angle_alpha   90.00
_cell.angle_beta   90.00
_cell.angle_gamma   90.00
#
_symmetry.space_group_name_H-M   'P 1'
#
loop_
_entity.id
_entity.type
_entity.pdbx_description
1 polymer ?
#
loop_
_entity_poly.entity_id
_entity_poly.type
_entity_poly.pdbx_seq_one_letter_code
_entity_poly.pdbx_strand_id
1 'polypeptide(L)'
;MVAQLACADCSRLFPTKIGLSQHRRHAHPTQYNADKLSRVKHSGARWSQQESQSLLRLANNFYPSCETQTALFARLEQYFPGRSAISIKTRLRVLNWQAQQDESSSGGPDQTIGQIAAY
;
A
#
# COMPACT_ATOMS: atom_id res chain seq x y z
N MET A 1 -32.39 -10.00 -35.30
CA MET A 1 -31.04 -10.60 -35.37
C MET A 1 -30.37 -10.44 -34.01
N VAL A 2 -29.87 -11.53 -33.42
CA VAL A 2 -29.11 -11.45 -32.15
C VAL A 2 -27.70 -10.99 -32.50
N ALA A 3 -27.26 -9.87 -31.91
CA ALA A 3 -25.92 -9.36 -32.13
C ALA A 3 -24.89 -10.39 -31.63
N GLN A 4 -24.05 -10.89 -32.52
CA GLN A 4 -22.96 -11.80 -32.18
C GLN A 4 -21.69 -11.02 -31.82
N LEU A 5 -20.89 -11.59 -30.94
CA LEU A 5 -19.66 -11.00 -30.43
C LEU A 5 -18.47 -11.76 -31.02
N ALA A 6 -17.61 -11.05 -31.75
CA ALA A 6 -16.41 -11.63 -32.36
C ALA A 6 -15.23 -11.64 -31.39
N CYS A 7 -14.46 -12.73 -31.42
CA CYS A 7 -13.15 -12.77 -30.79
C CYS A 7 -12.15 -11.93 -31.60
N ALA A 8 -11.47 -10.98 -30.95
CA ALA A 8 -10.46 -10.14 -31.59
C ALA A 8 -9.22 -10.94 -32.04
N ASP A 9 -8.96 -12.09 -31.40
CA ASP A 9 -7.74 -12.89 -31.58
C ASP A 9 -7.90 -13.97 -32.68
N CYS A 10 -9.13 -14.40 -33.00
CA CYS A 10 -9.38 -15.46 -34.00
C CYS A 10 -10.70 -15.33 -34.79
N SER A 11 -11.43 -14.22 -34.65
CA SER A 11 -12.70 -13.91 -35.34
C SER A 11 -13.87 -14.89 -35.11
N ARG A 12 -13.74 -15.89 -34.23
CA ARG A 12 -14.87 -16.76 -33.85
C ARG A 12 -16.01 -15.95 -33.24
N LEU A 13 -17.23 -16.27 -33.62
CA LEU A 13 -18.44 -15.58 -33.19
C LEU A 13 -19.11 -16.30 -32.03
N PHE A 14 -19.56 -15.53 -31.04
CA PHE A 14 -20.23 -16.03 -29.85
C PHE A 14 -21.54 -15.29 -29.62
N PRO A 15 -22.62 -15.99 -29.23
CA PRO A 15 -23.91 -15.37 -28.95
C PRO A 15 -23.92 -14.59 -27.62
N THR A 16 -22.95 -14.83 -26.72
CA THR A 16 -22.89 -14.21 -25.40
C THR A 16 -21.49 -13.72 -25.04
N LYS A 17 -21.41 -12.65 -24.21
CA LYS A 17 -20.15 -12.16 -23.66
C LYS A 17 -19.44 -13.21 -22.79
N ILE A 18 -20.21 -14.05 -22.11
CA ILE A 18 -19.69 -15.14 -21.28
C ILE A 18 -18.99 -16.17 -22.15
N GLY A 19 -19.63 -16.63 -23.24
CA GLY A 19 -19.03 -17.57 -24.18
C GLY A 19 -17.75 -17.04 -24.82
N LEU A 20 -17.76 -15.77 -25.25
CA LEU A 20 -16.56 -15.10 -25.75
C LEU A 20 -15.44 -15.05 -24.71
N SER A 21 -15.75 -14.69 -23.45
CA SER A 21 -14.77 -14.60 -22.37
C SER A 21 -14.17 -15.97 -22.03
N GLN A 22 -15.01 -17.02 -21.92
CA GLN A 22 -14.56 -18.39 -21.71
C GLN A 22 -13.65 -18.85 -22.86
N HIS A 23 -14.05 -18.59 -24.10
CA HIS A 23 -13.23 -18.92 -25.26
C HIS A 23 -11.85 -18.23 -25.19
N ARG A 24 -11.81 -16.91 -24.96
CA ARG A 24 -10.53 -16.17 -24.86
C ARG A 24 -9.64 -16.72 -23.76
N ARG A 25 -10.19 -17.09 -22.60
CA ARG A 25 -9.42 -17.67 -21.49
C ARG A 25 -8.73 -18.98 -21.86
N HIS A 26 -9.39 -19.84 -22.63
CA HIS A 26 -8.86 -21.17 -22.97
C HIS A 26 -8.04 -21.20 -24.26
N ALA A 27 -8.46 -20.47 -25.29
CA ALA A 27 -7.82 -20.48 -26.61
C ALA A 27 -6.73 -19.40 -26.76
N HIS A 28 -6.84 -18.29 -26.02
CA HIS A 28 -5.94 -17.14 -26.11
C HIS A 28 -5.43 -16.71 -24.73
N PRO A 29 -4.85 -17.63 -23.92
CA PRO A 29 -4.49 -17.35 -22.53
C PRO A 29 -3.50 -16.18 -22.42
N THR A 30 -2.54 -16.06 -23.33
CA THR A 30 -1.54 -14.97 -23.32
C THR A 30 -2.19 -13.61 -23.55
N GLN A 31 -3.00 -13.47 -24.59
CA GLN A 31 -3.68 -12.21 -24.93
C GLN A 31 -4.73 -11.85 -23.88
N TYR A 32 -5.49 -12.84 -23.41
CA TYR A 32 -6.46 -12.66 -22.32
C TYR A 32 -5.77 -12.17 -21.04
N ASN A 33 -4.64 -12.77 -20.67
CA ASN A 33 -3.89 -12.37 -19.47
C ASN A 33 -3.26 -10.98 -19.64
N ALA A 34 -2.75 -10.63 -20.82
CA ALA A 34 -2.22 -9.29 -21.10
C ALA A 34 -3.30 -8.19 -20.96
N ASP A 35 -4.48 -8.40 -21.55
CA ASP A 35 -5.66 -7.54 -21.40
C ASP A 35 -6.14 -7.49 -19.95
N LYS A 36 -6.04 -8.59 -19.20
CA LYS A 36 -6.37 -8.61 -17.77
C LYS A 36 -5.34 -7.83 -16.95
N LEU A 37 -4.05 -7.94 -17.25
CA LEU A 37 -2.98 -7.21 -16.58
C LEU A 37 -3.08 -5.70 -16.83
N SER A 38 -3.43 -5.26 -18.04
CA SER A 38 -3.62 -3.83 -18.34
C SER A 38 -4.79 -3.21 -17.56
N ARG A 39 -5.82 -4.00 -17.24
CA ARG A 39 -6.98 -3.58 -16.42
C ARG A 39 -6.70 -3.60 -14.93
N VAL A 40 -5.76 -4.42 -14.49
CA VAL A 40 -5.31 -4.41 -13.09
C VAL A 40 -4.53 -3.11 -12.89
N LYS A 41 -5.19 -2.10 -12.31
CA LYS A 41 -4.48 -0.99 -11.67
C LYS A 41 -3.42 -1.63 -10.80
N HIS A 42 -2.14 -1.29 -10.98
CA HIS A 42 -1.05 -1.83 -10.18
C HIS A 42 -1.44 -1.74 -8.70
N SER A 43 -1.93 -2.85 -8.14
CA SER A 43 -2.27 -2.92 -6.73
C SER A 43 -0.92 -2.88 -6.05
N GLY A 44 -0.61 -1.70 -5.51
CA GLY A 44 0.73 -1.25 -5.14
C GLY A 44 1.58 -2.41 -4.66
N ALA A 45 2.71 -2.58 -5.34
CA ALA A 45 3.71 -3.59 -5.09
C ALA A 45 3.92 -3.83 -3.59
N ARG A 46 4.27 -5.05 -3.18
CA ARG A 46 4.75 -5.31 -1.82
C ARG A 46 5.77 -4.23 -1.45
N TRP A 47 5.53 -3.50 -0.35
CA TRP A 47 6.46 -2.46 0.11
C TRP A 47 7.83 -3.11 0.31
N SER A 48 8.83 -2.67 -0.44
CA SER A 48 10.20 -3.09 -0.23
C SER A 48 10.72 -2.55 1.11
N GLN A 49 11.78 -3.17 1.62
CA GLN A 49 12.45 -2.69 2.82
C GLN A 49 13.00 -1.27 2.61
N GLN A 50 13.57 -1.00 1.43
CA GLN A 50 14.10 0.31 1.06
C GLN A 50 13.00 1.38 1.00
N GLU A 51 11.86 1.09 0.37
CA GLU A 51 10.72 2.03 0.38
C GLU A 51 10.24 2.31 1.80
N SER A 52 10.18 1.28 2.65
CA SER A 52 9.72 1.41 4.04
C SER A 52 10.67 2.27 4.88
N GLN A 53 11.99 2.09 4.71
CA GLN A 53 13.00 2.92 5.39
C GLN A 53 12.97 4.36 4.89
N SER A 54 12.83 4.56 3.58
CA SER A 54 12.70 5.89 2.98
C SER A 54 11.45 6.60 3.49
N LEU A 55 10.35 5.87 3.65
CA LEU A 55 9.10 6.40 4.17
C LEU A 55 9.24 6.89 5.61
N LEU A 56 9.87 6.11 6.49
CA LEU A 56 10.12 6.53 7.88
C LEU A 56 10.98 7.78 7.96
N ARG A 57 12.06 7.82 7.16
CA ARG A 57 12.98 8.97 7.12
C ARG A 57 12.26 10.25 6.70
N LEU A 58 11.49 10.19 5.61
CA LEU A 58 10.75 11.35 5.10
C LEU A 58 9.62 11.75 6.04
N ALA A 59 8.92 10.79 6.66
CA ALA A 59 7.87 11.09 7.62
C ALA A 59 8.43 11.85 8.84
N ASN A 60 9.57 11.41 9.39
CA ASN A 60 10.24 12.13 10.48
C ASN A 60 10.74 13.52 10.06
N ASN A 61 11.23 13.68 8.82
CA ASN A 61 11.73 14.96 8.33
C ASN A 61 10.60 15.97 8.09
N PHE A 62 9.47 15.52 7.55
CA PHE A 62 8.37 16.42 7.19
C PHE A 62 7.39 16.68 8.33
N TYR A 63 7.27 15.77 9.30
CA TYR A 63 6.31 15.89 10.40
C TYR A 63 6.37 17.25 11.11
N PRO A 64 7.53 17.80 11.51
CA PRO A 64 7.60 19.10 12.19
C PRO A 64 7.11 20.28 11.35
N SER A 65 7.10 20.14 10.02
CA SER A 65 6.73 21.20 9.07
C SER A 65 5.28 21.09 8.56
N CYS A 66 4.55 20.04 8.95
CA CYS A 66 3.20 19.78 8.47
C CYS A 66 2.19 20.04 9.58
N GLU A 67 1.22 20.93 9.32
CA GLU A 67 0.16 21.29 10.27
C GLU A 67 -0.78 20.12 10.61
N THR A 68 -0.95 19.17 9.68
CA THR A 68 -1.83 18.01 9.87
C THR A 68 -1.20 16.73 9.32
N GLN A 69 -1.60 15.57 9.85
CA GLN A 69 -1.22 14.27 9.30
C GLN A 69 -1.69 14.10 7.85
N THR A 70 -2.82 14.69 7.47
CA THR A 70 -3.31 14.65 6.08
C THR A 70 -2.37 15.40 5.15
N ALA A 71 -1.89 16.59 5.55
CA ALA A 71 -0.90 17.34 4.79
C ALA A 71 0.43 16.56 4.67
N LEU A 72 0.85 15.88 5.75
CA LEU A 72 2.01 15.00 5.72
C LEU A 72 1.85 13.86 4.70
N PHE A 73 0.73 13.14 4.70
CA PHE A 73 0.52 12.02 3.78
C PHE A 73 0.43 12.48 2.32
N ALA A 74 -0.24 13.61 2.07
CA ALA A 74 -0.31 14.21 0.73
C ALA A 74 1.08 14.65 0.23
N ARG A 75 1.93 15.17 1.13
CA ARG A 75 3.31 15.52 0.80
C ARG A 75 4.15 14.27 0.51
N LEU A 76 4.02 13.22 1.31
CA LEU A 76 4.73 11.95 1.11
C LEU A 76 4.33 11.26 -0.20
N GLU A 77 3.06 11.33 -0.60
CA GLU A 77 2.55 10.76 -1.86
C GLU A 77 3.34 11.24 -3.10
N GLN A 78 3.84 12.48 -3.08
CA GLN A 78 4.66 13.04 -4.17
C GLN A 78 6.02 12.34 -4.33
N TYR A 79 6.52 11.67 -3.29
CA TYR A 79 7.82 10.98 -3.30
C TYR A 79 7.71 9.48 -3.58
N PHE A 80 6.50 8.92 -3.57
CA PHE A 80 6.28 7.49 -3.74
C PHE A 80 5.33 7.21 -4.91
N PRO A 81 5.83 7.18 -6.16
CA PRO A 81 4.99 6.95 -7.33
C PRO A 81 4.25 5.61 -7.21
N GLY A 82 2.93 5.65 -7.42
CA GLY A 82 2.06 4.47 -7.27
C GLY A 82 1.67 4.13 -5.83
N ARG A 83 2.04 4.94 -4.83
CA ARG A 83 1.55 4.83 -3.45
C ARG A 83 0.60 5.97 -3.16
N SER A 84 -0.66 5.64 -2.89
CA SER A 84 -1.60 6.67 -2.47
C SER A 84 -1.33 7.14 -1.05
N ALA A 85 -1.79 8.34 -0.68
CA ALA A 85 -1.77 8.82 0.70
C ALA A 85 -2.40 7.79 1.69
N ILE A 86 -3.43 7.07 1.27
CA ILE A 86 -4.06 5.98 2.05
C ILE A 86 -3.11 4.78 2.22
N SER A 87 -2.38 4.41 1.16
CA SER A 87 -1.37 3.35 1.22
C SER A 87 -0.24 3.72 2.17
N ILE A 88 0.22 4.98 2.12
CA ILE A 88 1.25 5.55 2.99
C ILE A 88 0.81 5.52 4.46
N LYS A 89 -0.39 6.03 4.77
CA LYS A 89 -0.95 5.99 6.13
C LYS A 89 -1.01 4.57 6.67
N THR A 90 -1.51 3.63 5.87
CA THR A 90 -1.60 2.22 6.24
C THR A 90 -0.20 1.63 6.50
N ARG A 91 0.79 1.95 5.66
CA ARG A 91 2.15 1.47 5.85
C ARG A 91 2.82 2.04 7.10
N LEU A 92 2.68 3.33 7.35
CA LEU A 92 3.19 3.97 8.57
C LEU A 92 2.61 3.33 9.83
N ARG A 93 1.32 2.99 9.82
CA ARG A 93 0.68 2.23 10.91
C ARG A 93 1.31 0.84 11.09
N VAL A 94 1.55 0.09 10.01
CA VAL A 94 2.22 -1.23 10.07
C VAL A 94 3.65 -1.12 10.60
N LEU A 95 4.32 -0.01 10.33
CA LEU A 95 5.66 0.28 10.85
C LEU A 95 5.65 0.84 12.28
N ASN A 96 4.48 0.94 12.92
CA ASN A 96 4.28 1.58 14.23
C ASN A 96 4.89 2.98 14.30
N TRP A 97 4.90 3.71 13.18
CA TRP A 97 5.42 5.07 13.15
C TRP A 97 4.49 6.01 13.91
N GLN A 98 5.06 6.77 14.84
CA GLN A 98 4.40 7.80 15.60
C GLN A 98 5.17 9.10 15.38
N ALA A 99 4.44 10.11 14.92
CA ALA A 99 4.74 11.52 15.14
C ALA A 99 5.21 11.70 16.59
N GLN A 100 6.42 12.23 16.81
CA GLN A 100 7.12 12.09 18.08
C GLN A 100 6.24 12.24 19.32
N GLN A 101 6.46 11.29 20.23
CA GLN A 101 5.99 11.24 21.61
C GLN A 101 6.09 12.63 22.24
N ASP A 102 5.02 13.04 22.94
CA ASP A 102 5.07 14.15 23.87
C ASP A 102 6.33 14.04 24.73
N GLU A 103 7.16 15.07 24.67
CA GLU A 103 8.36 15.23 25.47
C GLU A 103 8.04 15.05 26.97
N SER A 104 8.94 14.34 27.67
CA SER A 104 9.12 14.36 29.13
C SER A 104 8.08 13.64 30.00
N SER A 105 8.28 12.34 30.24
CA SER A 105 8.05 11.81 31.59
C SER A 105 9.39 11.82 32.34
N SER A 106 9.63 12.91 33.07
CA SER A 106 10.64 13.00 34.12
C SER A 106 10.27 12.02 35.23
N GLY A 107 10.72 10.78 35.09
CA GLY A 107 10.72 9.78 36.14
C GLY A 107 12.16 9.34 36.38
N GLY A 108 12.93 10.19 37.06
CA GLY A 108 14.24 9.77 37.56
C GLY A 108 14.08 8.53 38.43
N PRO A 109 14.97 7.53 38.35
CA PRO A 109 14.94 6.40 39.27
C PRO A 109 15.34 6.91 40.66
N ASP A 110 14.34 7.12 41.52
CA ASP A 110 14.54 7.33 42.95
C ASP A 110 15.12 6.04 43.56
N GLN A 111 16.42 6.08 43.88
CA GLN A 111 17.11 5.05 44.64
C GLN A 111 16.66 5.13 46.10
N THR A 112 15.58 4.45 46.45
CA THR A 112 15.32 4.12 47.85
C THR A 112 15.79 2.70 48.13
N ILE A 113 17.00 2.63 48.68
CA ILE A 113 17.65 1.48 49.30
C ILE A 113 16.78 0.98 50.46
N GLY A 114 16.28 -0.25 50.36
CA GLY A 114 15.63 -0.98 51.45
C GLY A 114 16.35 -2.30 51.68
N GLN A 115 17.46 -2.27 52.42
CA GLN A 115 18.05 -3.45 53.02
C GLN A 115 17.09 -4.00 54.08
N ILE A 116 16.67 -5.25 53.95
CA ILE A 116 16.08 -6.00 55.06
C ILE A 116 16.83 -7.32 55.17
N ALA A 117 17.60 -7.43 56.25
CA ALA A 117 18.24 -8.65 56.71
C ALA A 117 17.16 -9.61 57.23
N ALA A 118 17.25 -10.88 56.88
CA ALA A 118 16.57 -11.97 57.56
C ALA A 118 17.56 -12.64 58.52
N TYR A 119 17.18 -12.69 59.78
CA TYR A 119 17.75 -13.57 60.81
C TYR A 119 17.37 -15.03 60.54
#